data_AF-T1B563-F1
#
_entry.id   AF-T1B563-F1
#
_cell.length_a   1.000
_cell.length_b   1.000
_cell.length_c   1.000
_cell.angle_alpha   90.00
_cell.angle_beta   90.00
_cell.angle_gamma   90.00
#
_symmetry.space_group_name_H-M   'P 1'
#
loop_
_entity.id
_entity.type
_entity.pdbx_description
1 polymer ?
#
loop_
_entity_poly.entity_id
_entity_poly.type
_entity_poly.pdbx_seq_one_letter_code
_entity_poly.pdbx_strand_id
1 'polypeptide(L)' 'MPFIIRGVSLLGVASASTPRAQRLAVWQHLATDWRPHALDAIATREIAFAQLPDVFSGYLAGQAFGRTVVRVADDT' A
#
# COMPACT_ATOMS: atom_id res chain seq x y z
N MET A 1 -15.13 0.56 -28.23
CA MET A 1 -16.08 1.02 -27.19
C MET A 1 -16.19 -0.01 -26.05
N PRO A 2 -15.22 -0.11 -25.13
CA PRO A 2 -15.21 -1.18 -24.11
C PRO A 2 -16.37 -1.11 -23.11
N PHE A 3 -16.86 0.09 -22.78
CA PHE A 3 -17.93 0.26 -21.78
C PHE A 3 -19.33 -0.10 -22.35
N ILE A 4 -19.64 0.40 -23.55
CA ILE A 4 -21.00 0.31 -24.12
C ILE A 4 -21.30 -1.10 -24.68
N ILE A 5 -20.39 -1.69 -25.45
CA ILE A 5 -20.65 -2.97 -26.14
C ILE A 5 -20.09 -4.19 -25.40
N ARG A 6 -19.23 -3.99 -24.39
CA ARG A 6 -18.65 -5.08 -23.59
C ARG A 6 -18.97 -4.95 -22.10
N GLY A 7 -19.75 -3.96 -21.69
CA GLY A 7 -20.19 -3.79 -20.30
C GLY A 7 -19.07 -3.62 -19.28
N VAL A 8 -17.87 -3.24 -19.73
CA VAL A 8 -16.74 -3.02 -18.81
C VAL A 8 -17.05 -1.84 -17.90
N SER A 9 -16.66 -1.92 -16.62
CA SER A 9 -16.82 -0.84 -15.65
C SER A 9 -15.49 -0.18 -15.31
N LEU A 10 -15.51 1.13 -15.07
CA LEU A 10 -14.41 1.88 -14.48
C LEU A 10 -14.75 2.17 -13.01
N LEU A 11 -13.98 1.59 -12.09
CA LEU A 11 -14.24 1.72 -10.65
C LEU A 11 -13.22 2.69 -10.03
N GLY A 12 -13.71 3.80 -9.49
CA GLY A 12 -12.89 4.73 -8.73
C GLY A 12 -12.58 4.19 -7.33
N VAL A 13 -11.30 4.12 -6.96
CA VAL A 13 -10.86 3.66 -5.64
C VAL A 13 -10.26 4.83 -4.86
N ALA A 14 -10.88 5.19 -3.73
CA ALA A 14 -10.40 6.25 -2.84
C ALA A 14 -10.24 5.72 -1.40
N SER A 15 -9.03 5.80 -0.84
CA SER A 15 -8.69 5.21 0.47
C SER A 15 -8.78 6.18 1.65
N ALA A 16 -8.66 7.49 1.40
CA ALA A 16 -8.61 8.51 2.45
C ALA A 16 -9.93 8.54 3.26
N SER A 17 -11.06 8.76 2.58
CA SER A 17 -12.37 8.95 3.21
C SER A 17 -13.23 7.68 3.27
N THR A 18 -12.63 6.49 3.15
CA THR A 18 -13.37 5.22 3.22
C THR A 18 -14.09 5.08 4.57
N PRO A 19 -15.40 4.77 4.59
CA PRO A 19 -16.15 4.53 5.82
C PRO A 19 -15.49 3.48 6.71
N ARG A 20 -15.54 3.67 8.03
CA ARG A 20 -14.84 2.80 8.99
C ARG A 20 -15.24 1.33 8.85
N ALA A 21 -16.53 1.03 8.69
CA ALA A 21 -17.02 -0.34 8.56
C ALA A 21 -16.39 -1.05 7.35
N GLN A 22 -16.37 -0.39 6.19
CA GLN A 22 -15.74 -0.91 4.97
C GLN A 22 -14.23 -1.07 5.15
N ARG A 23 -13.56 -0.10 5.79
CA ARG A 23 -12.13 -0.17 6.08
C ARG A 23 -11.80 -1.39 6.94
N LEU A 24 -12.58 -1.66 8.00
CA LEU A 24 -12.38 -2.82 8.88
C LEU A 24 -12.61 -4.15 8.15
N ALA A 25 -13.64 -4.23 7.31
CA ALA A 25 -13.88 -5.43 6.49
C ALA A 25 -12.69 -5.73 5.56
N VAL A 26 -12.16 -4.72 4.87
CA VAL A 26 -10.97 -4.88 4.02
C VAL A 26 -9.74 -5.29 4.83
N TRP A 27 -9.52 -4.69 6.01
CA TRP A 27 -8.41 -5.10 6.89
C TRP A 27 -8.53 -6.53 7.39
N GLN A 28 -9.75 -7.01 7.69
CA GLN A 28 -9.97 -8.40 8.06
C GLN A 28 -9.54 -9.34 6.93
N HIS A 29 -9.88 -9.02 5.69
CA HIS A 29 -9.44 -9.80 4.54
C HIS A 29 -7.91 -9.77 4.38
N LEU A 30 -7.29 -8.58 4.45
CA LEU A 30 -5.83 -8.43 4.36
C LEU A 30 -5.08 -9.20 5.46
N ALA A 31 -5.69 -9.39 6.63
CA ALA A 31 -5.13 -10.19 7.72
C ALA A 31 -5.33 -11.71 7.52
N THR A 32 -6.23 -12.12 6.63
CA THR A 32 -6.65 -13.52 6.47
C THR A 32 -6.56 -13.98 5.01
N ASP A 33 -7.68 -14.07 4.30
CA ASP A 33 -7.81 -14.67 2.97
C ASP A 33 -7.14 -13.87 1.86
N TRP A 34 -6.92 -12.56 2.04
CA TRP A 34 -6.17 -11.71 1.09
C TRP A 34 -4.75 -11.40 1.55
N ARG A 35 -4.24 -12.08 2.59
CA ARG A 35 -2.89 -11.84 3.08
C ARG A 35 -1.87 -12.09 1.95
N PRO A 36 -1.07 -11.09 1.55
CA PRO A 36 -0.06 -11.30 0.52
C PRO A 36 0.93 -12.38 0.95
N HIS A 37 1.14 -13.38 0.09
CA HIS A 37 2.03 -14.50 0.43
C HIS A 37 3.51 -14.10 0.51
N ALA A 38 3.92 -13.06 -0.22
CA ALA A 38 5.31 -12.62 -0.32
C ALA A 38 5.50 -11.21 0.23
N LEU A 39 5.13 -10.99 1.50
CA LEU A 39 5.30 -9.68 2.14
C LEU A 39 6.75 -9.19 2.13
N ASP A 40 7.73 -10.09 2.29
CA ASP A 40 9.15 -9.73 2.26
C ASP A 40 9.60 -9.26 0.86
N ALA A 41 8.95 -9.72 -0.21
CA ALA A 41 9.19 -9.22 -1.56
C ALA A 41 8.52 -7.86 -1.83
N ILE A 42 7.47 -7.53 -1.07
CA ILE A 42 6.77 -6.25 -1.14
C ILE A 42 7.50 -5.21 -0.29
N ALA A 43 7.89 -5.55 0.93
CA ALA A 43 8.65 -4.73 1.85
C ALA A 43 10.15 -4.83 1.52
N THR A 44 10.55 -4.14 0.45
CA THR A 44 11.89 -4.25 -0.16
C THR A 44 13.00 -3.63 0.68
N ARG A 45 12.65 -2.78 1.64
CA ARG A 45 13.61 -2.16 2.56
C ARG A 45 12.93 -1.71 3.85
N GLU A 46 13.72 -1.71 4.91
CA GLU A 46 13.37 -1.11 6.18
C GLU A 46 14.38 -0.02 6.52
N ILE A 47 13.90 1.13 6.99
CA ILE A 47 14.75 2.27 7.37
C ILE A 47 14.44 2.72 8.79
N ALA A 48 15.45 3.29 9.45
CA ALA A 48 15.24 4.04 10.68
C ALA A 48 14.51 5.36 10.38
N PHE A 49 13.74 5.87 11.34
CA PHE A 49 13.03 7.14 11.19
C PHE A 49 13.94 8.30 10.75
N ALA A 50 15.18 8.36 11.25
CA ALA A 50 16.16 9.40 10.89
C ALA A 50 16.54 9.41 9.40
N GLN A 51 16.40 8.28 8.69
CA GLN A 51 16.75 8.14 7.27
C GLN A 51 15.60 8.54 6.33
N LEU A 52 14.44 8.93 6.88
CA LEU A 52 13.25 9.29 6.11
C LEU A 52 13.50 10.43 5.10
N PRO A 53 14.26 11.50 5.40
CA PRO A 53 14.52 12.58 4.44
C PRO A 53 15.26 12.09 3.18
N ASP A 54 16.22 11.18 3.36
CA ASP A 54 17.11 10.72 2.29
C ASP A 54 16.37 9.96 1.18
N VAL A 55 15.20 9.42 1.50
CA VAL A 55 14.49 8.53 0.59
C VAL A 55 13.43 9.23 -0.27
N PHE A 56 12.99 10.43 0.09
CA PHE A 56 11.90 11.10 -0.62
C PHE A 56 12.26 11.50 -2.05
N SER A 57 13.51 11.90 -2.28
CA SER A 57 14.02 12.29 -3.61
C SER A 57 13.79 11.17 -4.64
N GLY A 58 14.14 9.93 -4.29
CA GLY A 58 13.92 8.76 -5.16
C GLY A 58 12.44 8.44 -5.38
N TYR A 59 11.57 8.65 -4.38
CA TYR A 59 10.12 8.48 -4.53
C TYR A 59 9.54 9.50 -5.52
N LEU A 60 9.91 10.77 -5.41
CA LEU A 60 9.46 11.82 -6.32
C LEU A 60 10.00 11.63 -7.74
N ALA A 61 11.19 11.06 -7.88
CA ALA A 61 11.78 10.69 -9.16
C ALA A 61 11.19 9.40 -9.78
N GLY A 62 10.24 8.72 -9.12
CA GLY A 62 9.64 7.48 -9.61
C GLY A 62 10.57 6.26 -9.55
N GLN A 63 11.65 6.33 -8.76
CA GLN A 63 12.66 5.26 -8.62
C GLN A 63 12.34 4.29 -7.48
N ALA A 64 11.25 4.53 -6.74
CA ALA A 64 10.81 3.65 -5.67
C ALA A 64 10.17 2.37 -6.22
N PHE A 65 10.68 1.22 -5.76
CA PHE A 65 10.11 -0.10 -6.04
C PHE A 65 9.69 -0.79 -4.73
N GLY A 66 8.51 -1.41 -4.73
CA GLY A 66 7.94 -2.04 -3.55
C GLY A 66 7.50 -1.03 -2.48
N ARG A 67 7.73 -1.39 -1.21
CA ARG A 67 7.35 -0.62 -0.02
C ARG A 67 8.53 -0.49 0.93
N THR A 68 8.67 0.72 1.48
CA THR A 68 9.60 1.03 2.55
C THR A 68 8.87 0.92 3.88
N VAL A 69 9.37 0.11 4.80
CA VAL A 69 8.91 0.11 6.19
C VAL A 69 9.80 1.07 6.98
N VAL A 70 9.19 1.92 7.80
CA VAL A 70 9.91 2.87 8.64
C VAL A 70 9.75 2.44 10.10
N ARG A 71 10.87 2.09 10.74
CA ARG A 71 10.91 1.79 12.17
C ARG A 71 10.88 3.10 12.95
N VAL A 72 9.85 3.26 13.79
CA VAL A 72 9.56 4.48 14.57
C VAL A 72 9.79 4.32 16.07
N ALA A 73 9.96 3.09 16.56
CA ALA A 73 10.30 2.76 17.94
C ALA A 73 11.24 1.55 17.94
N ASP A 74 12.06 1.43 18.99
CA ASP A 74 12.82 0.22 19.25
C ASP A 74 11.88 -0.82 19.86
N ASP A 75 11.90 -2.05 19.35
CA ASP A 75 11.17 -3.16 19.94
C ASP A 75 11.70 -3.38 21.37
N THR A 76 10.86 -3.05 22.37
CA THR A 76 11.10 -3.36 23.78
C THR A 76 10.36 -4.64 24.14
#